data_AF-A0A4U8V8M1-F1
#
_entry.id   AF-A0A4U8V8M1-F1
#
_cell.length_a   1.000
_cell.length_b   1.000
_cell.length_c   1.000
_cell.angle_alpha   90.00
_cell.angle_beta   90.00
_cell.angle_gamma   90.00
#
_symmetry.space_group_name_H-M   'P 1'
#
loop_
_entity.id
_entity.type
_entity.pdbx_description
1 polymer ?
#
loop_
_entity_poly.entity_id
_entity_poly.type
_entity_poly.pdbx_seq_one_letter_code
_entity_poly.pdbx_strand_id
1 'polypeptide(L)'
;MPRKGRGAVTNLQGRYEKRDRETFDDGWAAEADAGASPPPLATHVTLEQARSILTRNASPDIPFNVSLNPYRGCEHGCVYCFARPTHSYLDLSPGLDFETQLFAKVNAAERLRETLAKPGYRCETIALGVNTDAYQPIERRHGVTREILQVLHDCDHPVALITKSALIERDIDLLAPMAAKHLAVAAVTITTLDAPLARLLEPRAAAPARRLRTIRTLTDAGIPVGISIAPVIPFLTDDHLERILEAAREAGAVFANYIVLRLPWEVAPLFREWLQTHYPERAARILHRVQEMHGGKDYDAAFGARMRGTGIWADLLRQRFTKTADRLGYRYNRFELDTSQFRPPRPTVPPDPQGSLF
;
A
#
# COMPACT_ATOMS: atom_id res chain seq x y z
N MET A 1 8.66 -14.91 -18.49
CA MET A 1 7.90 -14.01 -19.39
C MET A 1 6.88 -13.22 -18.58
N PRO A 2 6.68 -11.91 -18.85
CA PRO A 2 5.65 -11.11 -18.20
C PRO A 2 4.26 -11.73 -18.34
N ARG A 3 3.49 -11.70 -17.25
CA ARG A 3 2.10 -12.19 -17.24
C ARG A 3 1.15 -11.01 -17.14
N LYS A 4 0.10 -11.01 -17.96
CA LYS A 4 -0.92 -9.95 -17.94
C LYS A 4 -1.55 -9.86 -16.54
N GLY A 5 -1.63 -8.64 -16.01
CA GLY A 5 -2.21 -8.40 -14.68
C GLY A 5 -1.28 -8.72 -13.51
N ARG A 6 0.01 -8.97 -13.77
CA ARG A 6 1.02 -9.34 -12.77
C ARG A 6 2.23 -8.40 -12.86
N GLY A 7 2.79 -8.04 -11.72
CA GLY A 7 3.92 -7.09 -11.68
C GLY A 7 5.27 -7.76 -11.56
N ALA A 8 5.36 -8.85 -10.81
CA ALA A 8 6.56 -9.69 -10.82
C ALA A 8 6.61 -10.50 -12.13
N VAL A 9 7.81 -10.60 -12.71
CA VAL A 9 8.04 -11.40 -13.93
C VAL A 9 8.24 -12.88 -13.59
N THR A 10 8.86 -13.16 -12.43
CA THR A 10 9.16 -14.50 -11.92
C THR A 10 8.66 -14.73 -10.49
N ASN A 11 8.64 -15.99 -10.07
CA ASN A 11 8.40 -16.40 -8.69
C ASN A 11 9.73 -16.61 -7.95
N LEU A 12 10.47 -15.50 -7.75
CA LEU A 12 11.79 -15.51 -7.09
C LEU A 12 11.74 -16.18 -5.71
N GLN A 13 12.65 -17.11 -5.44
CA GLN A 13 12.74 -17.79 -4.15
C GLN A 13 12.94 -16.81 -2.98
N GLY A 14 12.22 -17.03 -1.88
CA GLY A 14 12.36 -16.25 -0.66
C GLY A 14 13.63 -16.59 0.13
N ARG A 15 14.21 -15.59 0.82
CA ARG A 15 15.48 -15.71 1.55
C ARG A 15 15.58 -16.80 2.64
N TYR A 16 14.45 -17.31 3.11
CA TYR A 16 14.40 -18.30 4.20
C TYR A 16 14.11 -19.72 3.70
N GLU A 17 13.80 -19.86 2.40
CA GLU A 17 13.56 -21.16 1.80
C GLU A 17 14.87 -21.94 1.65
N LYS A 18 14.85 -23.22 2.08
CA LYS A 18 16.03 -24.10 2.03
C LYS A 18 16.10 -24.98 0.78
N ARG A 19 15.02 -25.05 0.02
CA ARG A 19 14.88 -25.92 -1.16
C ARG A 19 14.47 -25.07 -2.34
N ASP A 20 15.29 -25.07 -3.37
CA ASP A 20 14.96 -24.42 -4.64
C ASP A 20 13.95 -25.29 -5.42
N ARG A 21 13.06 -24.63 -6.16
CA ARG A 21 12.03 -25.26 -6.98
C ARG A 21 12.01 -24.57 -8.33
N GLU A 22 12.56 -25.25 -9.33
CA GLU A 22 12.53 -24.80 -10.71
C GLU A 22 11.39 -25.49 -11.47
N THR A 23 10.65 -24.70 -12.26
CA THR A 23 9.70 -25.27 -13.23
C THR A 23 10.46 -25.48 -14.53
N PHE A 24 10.51 -26.71 -15.00
CA PHE A 24 11.11 -27.08 -16.28
C PHE A 24 10.07 -27.79 -17.15
N ASP A 25 10.26 -27.71 -18.46
CA ASP A 25 9.48 -28.52 -19.41
C ASP A 25 9.97 -29.96 -19.32
N ASP A 26 9.11 -30.85 -18.84
CA ASP A 26 9.41 -32.28 -18.72
C ASP A 26 9.25 -33.05 -20.04
N GLY A 27 8.80 -32.37 -21.10
CA GLY A 27 8.57 -32.94 -22.43
C GLY A 27 7.23 -33.68 -22.57
N TRP A 28 6.35 -33.63 -21.56
CA TRP A 28 5.04 -34.27 -21.55
C TRP A 28 3.89 -33.33 -21.93
N ALA A 29 4.19 -32.21 -22.59
CA ALA A 29 3.15 -31.36 -23.15
C ALA A 29 2.37 -32.15 -24.21
N ALA A 30 1.06 -32.39 -23.96
CA ALA A 30 0.20 -33.00 -24.96
C ALA A 30 0.23 -32.13 -26.23
N GLU A 31 0.37 -32.73 -27.41
CA GLU A 31 0.41 -32.02 -28.71
C GLU A 31 -0.80 -31.08 -28.92
N ALA A 32 -1.89 -31.29 -28.17
CA ALA A 32 -3.07 -30.43 -28.12
C ALA A 32 -2.84 -29.03 -27.50
N ASP A 33 -1.77 -28.83 -26.72
CA ASP A 33 -1.48 -27.59 -25.97
C ASP A 33 -0.31 -26.77 -26.54
N ALA A 34 0.34 -27.22 -27.62
CA ALA A 34 1.55 -26.61 -28.19
C ALA A 34 1.37 -25.18 -28.78
N GLY A 35 0.15 -24.62 -28.71
CA GLY A 35 -0.16 -23.22 -29.07
C GLY A 35 -1.06 -22.49 -28.08
N ALA A 36 -1.45 -23.12 -26.96
CA ALA A 36 -2.32 -22.51 -25.96
C ALA A 36 -1.50 -21.62 -25.01
N SER A 37 -1.92 -20.36 -24.84
CA SER A 37 -1.35 -19.52 -23.77
C SER A 37 -1.63 -20.18 -22.42
N PRO A 38 -0.65 -20.23 -21.48
CA PRO A 38 -0.88 -20.82 -20.16
C PRO A 38 -2.07 -20.13 -19.48
N PRO A 39 -2.88 -20.88 -18.70
CA PRO A 39 -4.06 -20.33 -18.06
C PRO A 39 -3.69 -19.13 -17.18
N PRO A 40 -4.59 -18.14 -17.03
CA PRO A 40 -4.34 -16.99 -16.17
C PRO A 40 -4.00 -17.46 -14.75
N LEU A 41 -2.90 -16.96 -14.20
CA LEU A 41 -2.50 -17.31 -12.84
C LEU A 41 -3.56 -16.81 -11.84
N ALA A 42 -4.27 -17.73 -11.21
CA ALA A 42 -5.35 -17.42 -10.27
C ALA A 42 -4.80 -16.85 -8.96
N THR A 43 -5.51 -15.89 -8.37
CA THR A 43 -5.25 -15.44 -7.00
C THR A 43 -6.04 -16.31 -6.02
N HIS A 44 -5.35 -16.92 -5.08
CA HIS A 44 -5.89 -17.69 -3.97
C HIS A 44 -5.87 -16.84 -2.70
N VAL A 45 -6.94 -16.93 -1.91
CA VAL A 45 -7.06 -16.19 -0.65
C VAL A 45 -7.33 -17.17 0.48
N THR A 46 -6.41 -17.23 1.43
CA THR A 46 -6.55 -17.99 2.66
C THR A 46 -7.21 -17.13 3.72
N LEU A 47 -8.27 -17.64 4.36
CA LEU A 47 -8.88 -16.97 5.50
C LEU A 47 -8.00 -17.18 6.74
N GLU A 48 -7.52 -16.09 7.33
CA GLU A 48 -6.63 -16.10 8.49
C GLU A 48 -7.38 -15.68 9.75
N GLN A 49 -7.21 -16.47 10.82
CA GLN A 49 -7.58 -16.07 12.18
C GLN A 49 -6.40 -15.39 12.85
N ALA A 50 -6.39 -14.06 12.84
CA ALA A 50 -5.29 -13.28 13.39
C ALA A 50 -5.28 -13.35 14.93
N ARG A 51 -4.09 -13.49 15.51
CA ARG A 51 -3.87 -13.41 16.97
C ARG A 51 -3.87 -11.96 17.47
N SER A 52 -3.41 -11.03 16.64
CA SER A 52 -3.42 -9.59 16.88
C SER A 52 -3.62 -8.84 15.55
N ILE A 53 -4.17 -7.64 15.63
CA ILE A 53 -4.47 -6.84 14.43
C ILE A 53 -3.67 -5.53 14.36
N LEU A 54 -3.27 -4.98 15.50
CA LEU A 54 -2.42 -3.78 15.59
C LEU A 54 -0.94 -4.16 15.62
N THR A 55 -0.12 -3.40 14.90
CA THR A 55 1.34 -3.50 14.91
C THR A 55 1.95 -2.17 15.35
N ARG A 56 2.97 -2.21 16.22
CA ARG A 56 3.72 -1.01 16.63
C ARG A 56 4.96 -0.83 15.76
N ASN A 57 5.24 0.42 15.43
CA ASN A 57 6.32 0.87 14.55
C ASN A 57 7.21 1.84 15.33
N ALA A 58 8.53 1.67 15.22
CA ALA A 58 9.52 2.51 15.91
C ALA A 58 10.33 3.40 14.96
N SER A 59 9.82 3.66 13.75
CA SER A 59 10.57 4.40 12.75
C SER A 59 10.30 5.91 12.83
N PRO A 60 11.34 6.76 12.86
CA PRO A 60 11.18 8.21 12.88
C PRO A 60 10.73 8.79 11.51
N ASP A 61 10.81 8.00 10.44
CA ASP A 61 10.50 8.45 9.07
C ASP A 61 8.99 8.47 8.76
N ILE A 62 8.19 7.81 9.59
CA ILE A 62 6.74 7.69 9.38
C ILE A 62 6.00 8.50 10.45
N PRO A 63 4.84 9.10 10.10
CA PRO A 63 4.11 9.97 11.02
C PRO A 63 3.21 9.23 12.01
N PHE A 64 3.37 7.91 12.17
CA PHE A 64 2.50 7.06 12.98
C PHE A 64 3.30 5.98 13.71
N ASN A 65 2.81 5.59 14.90
CA ASN A 65 3.39 4.49 15.68
C ASN A 65 2.58 3.20 15.56
N VAL A 66 1.30 3.28 15.21
CA VAL A 66 0.40 2.12 15.16
C VAL A 66 -0.11 1.95 13.73
N SER A 67 -0.05 0.72 13.23
CA SER A 67 -0.57 0.37 11.91
C SER A 67 -1.45 -0.86 11.96
N LEU A 68 -2.39 -0.93 11.02
CA LEU A 68 -3.30 -2.05 10.83
C LEU A 68 -3.29 -2.45 9.35
N ASN A 69 -3.08 -3.73 9.06
CA ASN A 69 -3.19 -4.27 7.71
C ASN A 69 -4.22 -5.42 7.69
N PRO A 70 -5.36 -5.25 6.99
CA PRO A 70 -6.42 -6.27 6.92
C PRO A 70 -5.98 -7.55 6.18
N TYR A 71 -4.99 -7.41 5.30
CA TYR A 71 -4.53 -8.46 4.40
C TYR A 71 -3.02 -8.69 4.50
N ARG A 72 -2.56 -9.89 4.13
CA ARG A 72 -1.15 -10.15 3.76
C ARG A 72 -1.05 -10.41 2.27
N GLY A 73 -0.03 -9.83 1.64
CA GLY A 73 0.09 -9.75 0.18
C GLY A 73 -0.82 -8.69 -0.42
N CYS A 74 -0.59 -8.37 -1.69
CA CYS A 74 -1.37 -7.33 -2.36
C CYS A 74 -1.60 -7.64 -3.84
N GLU A 75 -2.88 -7.78 -4.22
CA GLU A 75 -3.31 -8.01 -5.60
C GLU A 75 -2.95 -6.88 -6.55
N HIS A 76 -2.67 -5.66 -6.06
CA HIS A 76 -2.19 -4.57 -6.92
C HIS A 76 -0.92 -4.95 -7.69
N GLY A 77 -0.10 -5.85 -7.14
CA GLY A 77 1.07 -6.39 -7.81
C GLY A 77 2.13 -5.34 -8.12
N CYS A 78 2.31 -4.32 -7.28
CA CYS A 78 3.30 -3.28 -7.56
C CYS A 78 4.72 -3.90 -7.54
N VAL A 79 5.46 -3.88 -8.64
CA VAL A 79 6.78 -4.56 -8.71
C VAL A 79 7.80 -4.00 -7.71
N TYR A 80 7.72 -2.71 -7.42
CA TYR A 80 8.57 -1.98 -6.47
C TYR A 80 8.12 -2.08 -5.01
N CYS A 81 7.11 -2.90 -4.69
CA CYS A 81 6.49 -2.89 -3.37
C CYS A 81 7.47 -3.37 -2.28
N PHE A 82 7.77 -2.49 -1.31
CA PHE A 82 8.67 -2.80 -0.20
C PHE A 82 8.14 -3.93 0.71
N ALA A 83 6.84 -4.25 0.62
CA ALA A 83 6.20 -5.30 1.41
C ALA A 83 6.38 -6.70 0.80
N ARG A 84 6.83 -6.84 -0.46
CA ARG A 84 7.11 -8.15 -1.09
C ARG A 84 7.93 -9.09 -0.19
N PRO A 85 9.05 -8.63 0.41
CA PRO A 85 9.78 -9.30 1.48
C PRO A 85 8.99 -10.01 2.56
N THR A 86 7.76 -9.58 2.89
CA THR A 86 7.00 -10.20 3.98
C THR A 86 6.57 -11.63 3.67
N HIS A 87 6.46 -11.99 2.38
CA HIS A 87 6.09 -13.35 1.96
C HIS A 87 7.18 -14.38 2.22
N SER A 88 8.45 -13.97 2.26
CA SER A 88 9.55 -14.88 2.63
C SER A 88 9.37 -15.47 4.03
N TYR A 89 8.71 -14.75 4.96
CA TYR A 89 8.40 -15.27 6.31
C TYR A 89 7.26 -16.29 6.34
N LEU A 90 6.56 -16.47 5.23
CA LEU A 90 5.47 -17.42 5.06
C LEU A 90 5.88 -18.62 4.20
N ASP A 91 7.19 -18.77 3.91
CA ASP A 91 7.72 -19.72 2.94
C ASP A 91 7.05 -19.58 1.56
N LEU A 92 6.78 -18.34 1.17
CA LEU A 92 6.20 -17.96 -0.12
C LEU A 92 7.12 -16.97 -0.84
N SER A 93 7.10 -17.01 -2.17
CA SER A 93 7.89 -16.09 -2.99
C SER A 93 7.47 -14.62 -2.82
N PRO A 94 8.42 -13.70 -2.64
CA PRO A 94 8.20 -12.25 -2.78
C PRO A 94 7.81 -11.80 -4.21
N GLY A 95 7.96 -12.69 -5.19
CA GLY A 95 7.61 -12.49 -6.60
C GLY A 95 6.11 -12.64 -6.84
N LEU A 96 5.71 -13.68 -7.57
CA LEU A 96 4.30 -13.87 -7.95
C LEU A 96 3.43 -14.25 -6.75
N ASP A 97 3.93 -15.06 -5.79
CA ASP A 97 3.13 -15.44 -4.62
C ASP A 97 2.68 -14.24 -3.78
N PHE A 98 3.46 -13.15 -3.71
CA PHE A 98 3.03 -11.92 -3.03
C PHE A 98 1.70 -11.35 -3.57
N GLU A 99 1.41 -11.53 -4.85
CA GLU A 99 0.23 -11.00 -5.54
C GLU A 99 -0.80 -12.07 -5.95
N THR A 100 -0.52 -13.34 -5.63
CA THR A 100 -1.39 -14.49 -5.91
C THR A 100 -1.73 -15.36 -4.71
N GLN A 101 -0.93 -15.35 -3.65
CA GLN A 101 -1.18 -16.07 -2.40
C GLN A 101 -1.44 -15.06 -1.28
N LEU A 102 -2.72 -14.74 -1.08
CA LEU A 102 -3.15 -13.71 -0.15
C LEU A 102 -3.76 -14.28 1.12
N PHE A 103 -3.74 -13.50 2.18
CA PHE A 103 -4.36 -13.86 3.46
C PHE A 103 -5.32 -12.76 3.90
N ALA A 104 -6.56 -13.12 4.19
CA ALA A 104 -7.59 -12.20 4.67
C ALA A 104 -7.84 -12.43 6.17
N LYS A 105 -7.59 -11.43 7.01
CA LYS A 105 -7.78 -11.53 8.46
C LYS A 105 -9.24 -11.35 8.83
N VAL A 106 -10.06 -12.38 8.64
CA VAL A 106 -11.53 -12.30 8.76
C VAL A 106 -12.04 -11.98 10.16
N ASN A 107 -11.23 -12.18 11.20
CA ASN A 107 -11.54 -11.80 12.58
C ASN A 107 -10.94 -10.44 12.99
N ALA A 108 -10.50 -9.61 12.03
CA ALA A 108 -9.82 -8.36 12.32
C ALA A 108 -10.66 -7.40 13.17
N ALA A 109 -11.97 -7.29 12.89
CA ALA A 109 -12.87 -6.43 13.65
C ALA A 109 -13.06 -6.90 15.09
N GLU A 110 -13.20 -8.21 15.33
CA GLU A 110 -13.27 -8.81 16.66
C GLU A 110 -11.99 -8.51 17.46
N ARG A 111 -10.82 -8.84 16.90
CA ARG A 111 -9.51 -8.59 17.53
C ARG A 111 -9.26 -7.09 17.77
N LEU A 112 -9.77 -6.23 16.91
CA LEU A 112 -9.70 -4.78 17.10
C LEU A 112 -10.54 -4.35 18.29
N ARG A 113 -11.82 -4.74 18.36
CA ARG A 113 -12.70 -4.43 19.51
C ARG A 113 -12.07 -4.87 20.83
N GLU A 114 -11.59 -6.10 20.89
CA GLU A 114 -10.90 -6.62 22.09
C GLU A 114 -9.67 -5.80 22.46
N THR A 115 -8.89 -5.35 21.47
CA THR A 115 -7.68 -4.55 21.72
C THR A 115 -8.04 -3.17 22.25
N LEU A 116 -9.06 -2.52 21.68
CA LEU A 116 -9.55 -1.21 22.10
C LEU A 116 -10.25 -1.25 23.47
N ALA A 117 -10.80 -2.41 23.87
CA ALA A 117 -11.45 -2.62 25.16
C ALA A 117 -10.48 -2.80 26.34
N LYS A 118 -9.17 -3.00 26.08
CA LYS A 118 -8.20 -3.32 27.13
C LYS A 118 -8.08 -2.18 28.15
N PRO A 119 -8.08 -2.48 29.46
CA PRO A 119 -7.77 -1.49 30.48
C PRO A 119 -6.41 -0.82 30.19
N GLY A 120 -6.38 0.51 30.20
CA GLY A 120 -5.16 1.28 29.93
C GLY A 120 -4.81 1.42 28.44
N TYR A 121 -5.68 1.03 27.51
CA TYR A 121 -5.51 1.36 26.10
C TYR A 121 -5.38 2.88 25.92
N ARG A 122 -4.33 3.31 25.21
CA ARG A 122 -4.10 4.70 24.86
C ARG A 122 -4.40 4.88 23.37
N CYS A 123 -5.34 5.76 23.06
CA CYS A 123 -5.70 6.07 21.69
C CYS A 123 -4.54 6.79 20.99
N GLU A 124 -4.14 6.25 19.84
CA GLU A 124 -3.15 6.81 18.92
C GLU A 124 -3.71 6.63 17.50
N THR A 125 -3.41 7.53 16.57
CA THR A 125 -3.84 7.36 15.17
C THR A 125 -3.40 6.01 14.60
N ILE A 126 -4.34 5.24 14.06
CA ILE A 126 -4.05 3.99 13.35
C ILE A 126 -3.82 4.29 11.87
N ALA A 127 -2.65 3.92 11.36
CA ALA A 127 -2.37 3.95 9.93
C ALA A 127 -2.84 2.65 9.26
N LEU A 128 -3.88 2.74 8.43
CA LEU A 128 -4.55 1.61 7.81
C LEU A 128 -4.03 1.36 6.39
N GLY A 129 -3.62 0.12 6.11
CA GLY A 129 -3.22 -0.33 4.79
C GLY A 129 -1.81 0.12 4.34
N VAL A 130 -0.92 0.38 5.29
CA VAL A 130 0.43 0.93 5.02
C VAL A 130 1.42 -0.09 4.45
N ASN A 131 1.25 -1.38 4.75
CA ASN A 131 2.12 -2.45 4.24
C ASN A 131 1.47 -3.13 3.02
N THR A 132 0.17 -3.39 3.10
CA THR A 132 -0.64 -3.95 2.01
C THR A 132 -1.90 -3.10 1.87
N ASP A 133 -2.31 -2.84 0.63
CA ASP A 133 -3.45 -1.96 0.40
C ASP A 133 -4.75 -2.57 0.96
N ALA A 134 -5.43 -1.83 1.83
CA ALA A 134 -6.68 -2.25 2.45
C ALA A 134 -7.81 -2.39 1.41
N TYR A 135 -7.74 -1.63 0.32
CA TYR A 135 -8.75 -1.56 -0.74
C TYR A 135 -8.35 -2.29 -2.03
N GLN A 136 -7.42 -3.24 -1.94
CA GLN A 136 -7.06 -4.12 -3.06
C GLN A 136 -8.29 -4.91 -3.58
N PRO A 137 -8.29 -5.41 -4.83
CA PRO A 137 -9.51 -5.92 -5.45
C PRO A 137 -10.28 -7.00 -4.65
N ILE A 138 -9.60 -7.88 -3.90
CA ILE A 138 -10.25 -8.86 -3.01
C ILE A 138 -11.12 -8.25 -1.89
N GLU A 139 -10.89 -7.01 -1.48
CA GLU A 139 -11.69 -6.30 -0.48
C GLU A 139 -13.16 -6.17 -0.89
N ARG A 140 -13.46 -6.17 -2.20
CA ARG A 140 -14.85 -6.18 -2.70
C ARG A 140 -15.66 -7.38 -2.22
N ARG A 141 -14.99 -8.52 -2.00
CA ARG A 141 -15.64 -9.78 -1.58
C ARG A 141 -15.60 -9.98 -0.08
N HIS A 142 -14.49 -9.62 0.57
CA HIS A 142 -14.29 -9.95 1.98
C HIS A 142 -14.73 -8.87 2.95
N GLY A 143 -14.79 -7.59 2.56
CA GLY A 143 -15.32 -6.53 3.42
C GLY A 143 -14.54 -6.24 4.72
N VAL A 144 -13.35 -6.83 4.91
CA VAL A 144 -12.60 -6.77 6.18
C VAL A 144 -12.26 -5.33 6.55
N THR A 145 -11.89 -4.52 5.57
CA THR A 145 -11.59 -3.09 5.77
C THR A 145 -12.82 -2.34 6.24
N ARG A 146 -13.99 -2.61 5.65
CA ARG A 146 -15.24 -1.96 6.06
C ARG A 146 -15.60 -2.34 7.50
N GLU A 147 -15.47 -3.59 7.89
CA GLU A 147 -15.72 -4.03 9.27
C GLU A 147 -14.76 -3.37 10.28
N ILE A 148 -13.49 -3.22 9.92
CA ILE A 148 -12.51 -2.48 10.72
C ILE A 148 -12.93 -1.01 10.86
N LEU A 149 -13.31 -0.36 9.75
CA LEU A 149 -13.72 1.03 9.76
C LEU A 149 -14.99 1.23 10.58
N GLN A 150 -15.93 0.28 10.57
CA GLN A 150 -17.12 0.33 11.43
C GLN A 150 -16.71 0.37 12.91
N VAL A 151 -15.78 -0.50 13.33
CA VAL A 151 -15.30 -0.49 14.73
C VAL A 151 -14.65 0.84 15.10
N LEU A 152 -13.82 1.40 14.21
CA LEU A 152 -13.15 2.68 14.45
C LEU A 152 -14.16 3.83 14.50
N HIS A 153 -15.15 3.82 13.61
CA HIS A 153 -16.25 4.78 13.59
C HIS A 153 -17.07 4.73 14.90
N ASP A 154 -17.48 3.53 15.32
CA ASP A 154 -18.29 3.34 16.54
C ASP A 154 -17.55 3.78 17.82
N CYS A 155 -16.22 3.70 17.80
CA CYS A 155 -15.35 4.06 18.91
C CYS A 155 -14.84 5.51 18.84
N ASP A 156 -15.27 6.31 17.87
CA ASP A 156 -14.70 7.65 17.59
C ASP A 156 -13.15 7.62 17.56
N HIS A 157 -12.59 6.58 16.94
CA HIS A 157 -11.16 6.31 16.92
C HIS A 157 -10.51 6.86 15.63
N PRO A 158 -9.41 7.64 15.73
CA PRO A 158 -8.76 8.23 14.58
C PRO A 158 -8.07 7.21 13.67
N VAL A 159 -8.19 7.42 12.36
CA VAL A 159 -7.63 6.57 11.30
C VAL A 159 -7.04 7.40 10.16
N ALA A 160 -5.82 7.06 9.75
CA ALA A 160 -5.18 7.58 8.55
C ALA A 160 -5.07 6.46 7.51
N LEU A 161 -5.65 6.66 6.33
CA LEU A 161 -5.67 5.65 5.27
C LEU A 161 -4.67 5.99 4.17
N ILE A 162 -4.08 4.98 3.54
CA ILE A 162 -3.34 5.13 2.28
C ILE A 162 -3.79 4.07 1.28
N THR A 163 -4.07 4.47 0.03
CA THR A 163 -4.51 3.52 -1.01
C THR A 163 -4.15 3.95 -2.43
N LYS A 164 -4.15 2.99 -3.35
CA LYS A 164 -4.13 3.15 -4.82
C LYS A 164 -5.48 2.81 -5.48
N SER A 165 -6.50 2.51 -4.68
CA SER A 165 -7.78 1.99 -5.13
C SER A 165 -8.88 3.03 -5.01
N ALA A 166 -9.81 3.00 -5.96
CA ALA A 166 -11.03 3.79 -5.89
C ALA A 166 -12.09 3.18 -4.97
N LEU A 167 -11.88 1.95 -4.48
CA LEU A 167 -12.85 1.25 -3.63
C LEU A 167 -13.05 1.94 -2.27
N ILE A 168 -12.13 2.80 -1.84
CA ILE A 168 -12.30 3.67 -0.67
C ILE A 168 -13.58 4.52 -0.73
N GLU A 169 -14.07 4.83 -1.94
CA GLU A 169 -15.31 5.59 -2.12
C GLU A 169 -16.55 4.87 -1.57
N ARG A 170 -16.51 3.53 -1.48
CA ARG A 170 -17.59 2.72 -0.89
C ARG A 170 -17.83 3.08 0.57
N ASP A 171 -16.77 3.43 1.30
CA ASP A 171 -16.80 3.62 2.75
C ASP A 171 -16.83 5.12 3.14
N ILE A 172 -17.20 6.00 2.19
CA ILE A 172 -17.43 7.44 2.45
C ILE A 172 -18.50 7.65 3.52
N ASP A 173 -19.50 6.77 3.59
CA ASP A 173 -20.57 6.82 4.60
C ASP A 173 -20.03 6.71 6.03
N LEU A 174 -18.89 6.02 6.23
CA LEU A 174 -18.20 5.95 7.52
C LEU A 174 -17.13 7.04 7.66
N LEU A 175 -16.36 7.28 6.60
CA LEU A 175 -15.19 8.17 6.62
C LEU A 175 -15.57 9.65 6.69
N ALA A 176 -16.64 10.11 6.03
CA ALA A 176 -17.03 11.52 6.04
C ALA A 176 -17.49 11.99 7.43
N PRO A 177 -18.36 11.26 8.17
CA PRO A 177 -18.67 11.62 9.56
C PRO A 177 -17.45 11.60 10.49
N MET A 178 -16.52 10.65 10.30
CA MET A 178 -15.26 10.63 11.04
C MET A 178 -14.39 11.85 10.71
N ALA A 179 -14.27 12.22 9.44
CA ALA A 179 -13.52 13.39 8.99
C ALA A 179 -14.09 14.69 9.56
N ALA A 180 -15.42 14.82 9.64
CA ALA A 180 -16.09 15.97 10.28
C ALA A 180 -15.74 16.13 11.76
N LYS A 181 -15.37 15.04 12.44
CA LYS A 181 -14.84 15.02 13.82
C LYS A 181 -13.31 15.11 13.90
N HIS A 182 -12.62 15.35 12.79
CA HIS A 182 -11.16 15.28 12.67
C HIS A 182 -10.57 13.90 13.06
N LEU A 183 -11.30 12.82 12.76
CA LEU A 183 -10.89 11.43 13.04
C LEU A 183 -10.43 10.67 11.79
N ALA A 184 -10.67 11.18 10.58
CA ALA A 184 -10.26 10.50 9.35
C ALA A 184 -9.51 11.41 8.39
N VAL A 185 -8.44 10.87 7.81
CA VAL A 185 -7.70 11.44 6.67
C VAL A 185 -7.34 10.33 5.70
N ALA A 186 -7.37 10.62 4.41
CA ALA A 186 -6.97 9.68 3.36
C ALA A 186 -5.75 10.19 2.60
N ALA A 187 -4.91 9.27 2.14
CA ALA A 187 -3.84 9.52 1.18
C ALA A 187 -4.04 8.63 -0.04
N VAL A 188 -4.03 9.24 -1.23
CA VAL A 188 -4.09 8.50 -2.49
C VAL A 188 -2.70 8.48 -3.12
N THR A 189 -2.21 7.31 -3.49
CA THR A 189 -0.89 7.19 -4.13
C THR A 189 -1.02 7.34 -5.65
N ILE A 190 -0.29 8.29 -6.24
CA ILE A 190 -0.13 8.42 -7.70
C ILE A 190 1.36 8.39 -8.02
N THR A 191 1.78 7.32 -8.68
CA THR A 191 3.18 7.11 -9.07
C THR A 191 3.51 7.84 -10.37
N THR A 192 2.56 7.90 -11.29
CA THR A 192 2.72 8.44 -12.65
C THR A 192 1.35 8.85 -13.21
N LEU A 193 1.30 9.82 -14.13
CA LEU A 193 0.09 10.12 -14.91
C LEU A 193 0.04 9.35 -16.25
N ASP A 194 1.11 8.66 -16.62
CA ASP A 194 1.18 7.79 -17.79
C ASP A 194 0.48 6.45 -17.50
N ALA A 195 -0.65 6.21 -18.19
CA ALA A 195 -1.46 5.02 -18.01
C ALA A 195 -0.77 3.72 -18.48
N PRO A 196 -0.11 3.65 -19.66
CA PRO A 196 0.78 2.54 -20.02
C PRO A 196 1.81 2.19 -18.95
N LEU A 197 2.56 3.17 -18.44
CA LEU A 197 3.57 2.94 -17.41
C LEU A 197 2.94 2.46 -16.09
N ALA A 198 1.82 3.06 -15.68
CA ALA A 198 1.08 2.62 -14.49
C ALA A 198 0.63 1.14 -14.60
N ARG A 199 0.18 0.70 -15.79
CA ARG A 199 -0.23 -0.70 -16.01
C ARG A 199 0.94 -1.69 -15.89
N LEU A 200 2.16 -1.27 -16.20
CA LEU A 200 3.35 -2.12 -16.07
C LEU A 200 3.84 -2.16 -14.62
N LEU A 201 3.81 -1.01 -13.94
CA LEU A 201 4.30 -0.84 -12.58
C LEU A 201 3.36 -1.42 -11.51
N GLU A 202 2.05 -1.24 -11.69
CA GLU A 202 0.99 -1.49 -10.71
C GLU A 202 -0.30 -2.00 -11.41
N PRO A 203 -0.24 -3.19 -12.02
CA PRO A 203 -1.16 -3.67 -13.05
C PRO A 203 -2.62 -3.80 -12.63
N ARG A 204 -2.90 -3.99 -11.34
CA ARG A 204 -4.27 -4.16 -10.82
C ARG A 204 -4.70 -3.02 -9.89
N ALA A 205 -3.89 -1.99 -9.75
CA ALA A 205 -4.29 -0.75 -9.07
C ALA A 205 -5.20 0.10 -9.98
N ALA A 206 -5.94 1.06 -9.40
CA ALA A 206 -6.78 1.94 -10.21
C ALA A 206 -5.93 2.79 -11.16
N ALA A 207 -6.41 3.08 -12.36
CA ALA A 207 -5.68 3.93 -13.31
C ALA A 207 -5.42 5.35 -12.73
N PRO A 208 -4.35 6.06 -13.11
CA PRO A 208 -4.02 7.38 -12.56
C PRO A 208 -5.18 8.38 -12.60
N ALA A 209 -5.86 8.51 -13.75
CA ALA A 209 -7.03 9.38 -13.88
C ALA A 209 -8.19 8.98 -12.96
N ARG A 210 -8.36 7.68 -12.67
CA ARG A 210 -9.37 7.20 -11.71
C ARG A 210 -9.01 7.58 -10.28
N ARG A 211 -7.72 7.58 -9.93
CA ARG A 211 -7.22 8.03 -8.62
C ARG A 211 -7.40 9.53 -8.41
N LEU A 212 -7.15 10.35 -9.44
CA LEU A 212 -7.46 11.78 -9.39
C LEU A 212 -8.96 12.03 -9.15
N ARG A 213 -9.84 11.26 -9.81
CA ARG A 213 -11.29 11.32 -9.51
C ARG A 213 -11.60 10.90 -8.07
N THR A 214 -10.94 9.86 -7.55
CA THR A 214 -11.11 9.45 -6.14
C THR A 214 -10.71 10.55 -5.17
N ILE A 215 -9.63 11.30 -5.44
CA ILE A 215 -9.25 12.46 -4.61
C ILE A 215 -10.39 13.49 -4.60
N ARG A 216 -10.96 13.80 -5.77
CA ARG A 216 -12.08 14.73 -5.89
C ARG A 216 -13.31 14.24 -5.11
N THR A 217 -13.75 13.01 -5.34
CA THR A 217 -14.92 12.42 -4.67
C THR A 217 -14.78 12.45 -3.14
N LEU A 218 -13.61 12.10 -2.61
CA LEU A 218 -13.35 12.12 -1.17
C LEU A 218 -13.33 13.56 -0.62
N THR A 219 -12.71 14.49 -1.35
CA THR A 219 -12.65 15.90 -0.95
C THR A 219 -14.04 16.54 -0.95
N ASP A 220 -14.86 16.27 -1.97
CA ASP A 220 -16.23 16.75 -2.08
C ASP A 220 -17.13 16.22 -0.95
N ALA A 221 -16.81 15.02 -0.43
CA ALA A 221 -17.47 14.44 0.74
C ALA A 221 -16.94 15.00 2.08
N GLY A 222 -16.04 15.98 2.07
CA GLY A 222 -15.47 16.61 3.27
C GLY A 222 -14.33 15.81 3.92
N ILE A 223 -13.80 14.78 3.26
CA ILE A 223 -12.67 14.00 3.76
C ILE A 223 -11.36 14.68 3.32
N PRO A 224 -10.46 15.07 4.25
CA PRO A 224 -9.16 15.61 3.89
C PRO A 224 -8.32 14.57 3.15
N VAL A 225 -7.80 14.94 1.97
CA VAL A 225 -7.01 14.04 1.12
C VAL A 225 -5.59 14.56 0.92
N GLY A 226 -4.61 13.71 1.17
CA GLY A 226 -3.22 13.89 0.76
C GLY A 226 -2.87 13.12 -0.51
N ILE A 227 -1.85 13.57 -1.22
CA ILE A 227 -1.20 12.80 -2.29
C ILE A 227 0.10 12.18 -1.77
N SER A 228 0.34 10.91 -2.12
CA SER A 228 1.64 10.27 -1.99
C SER A 228 2.22 9.96 -3.36
N ILE A 229 3.34 10.59 -3.71
CA ILE A 229 4.06 10.35 -4.97
C ILE A 229 5.15 9.31 -4.68
N ALA A 230 4.76 8.04 -4.74
CA ALA A 230 5.58 6.94 -4.24
C ALA A 230 5.46 5.66 -5.10
N PRO A 231 6.56 5.22 -5.75
CA PRO A 231 7.90 5.79 -5.74
C PRO A 231 8.13 6.85 -6.84
N VAL A 232 9.02 7.80 -6.54
CA VAL A 232 9.75 8.57 -7.55
C VAL A 232 10.91 7.71 -8.05
N ILE A 233 10.89 7.36 -9.34
CA ILE A 233 11.87 6.51 -10.03
C ILE A 233 12.60 7.39 -11.06
N PRO A 234 13.92 7.60 -10.93
CA PRO A 234 14.67 8.41 -11.88
C PRO A 234 14.53 7.93 -13.32
N PHE A 235 14.34 8.86 -14.26
CA PHE A 235 14.15 8.62 -15.70
C PHE A 235 12.92 7.80 -16.09
N LEU A 236 11.98 7.60 -15.15
CA LEU A 236 10.79 6.80 -15.37
C LEU A 236 9.52 7.47 -14.85
N THR A 237 9.55 8.05 -13.64
CA THR A 237 8.38 8.73 -13.04
C THR A 237 8.70 10.11 -12.50
N ASP A 238 9.97 10.49 -12.44
CA ASP A 238 10.43 11.73 -11.85
C ASP A 238 10.10 12.98 -12.68
N ASP A 239 9.87 12.84 -13.98
CA ASP A 239 9.38 13.91 -14.87
C ASP A 239 7.88 14.20 -14.69
N HIS A 240 7.17 13.37 -13.92
CA HIS A 240 5.75 13.55 -13.61
C HIS A 240 5.50 14.25 -12.29
N LEU A 241 6.54 14.48 -11.49
CA LEU A 241 6.46 14.98 -10.11
C LEU A 241 5.59 16.24 -9.98
N GLU A 242 5.89 17.29 -10.73
CA GLU A 242 5.16 18.57 -10.69
C GLU A 242 3.76 18.44 -11.26
N ARG A 243 3.60 17.72 -12.39
CA ARG A 243 2.29 17.51 -13.03
C ARG A 243 1.34 16.73 -12.13
N ILE A 244 1.84 15.76 -11.35
CA ILE A 244 1.05 15.03 -10.36
C ILE A 244 0.60 15.97 -9.24
N LEU A 245 1.48 16.84 -8.73
CA LEU A 245 1.13 17.82 -7.71
C LEU A 245 0.05 18.80 -8.21
N GLU A 246 0.20 19.31 -9.43
CA GLU A 246 -0.78 20.22 -10.03
C GLU A 246 -2.15 19.55 -10.18
N ALA A 247 -2.19 18.37 -10.80
CA ALA A 247 -3.43 17.62 -11.01
C ALA A 247 -4.09 17.16 -9.69
N ALA A 248 -3.29 16.75 -8.70
CA ALA A 248 -3.81 16.36 -7.39
C ALA A 248 -4.36 17.57 -6.62
N ARG A 249 -3.73 18.75 -6.76
CA ARG A 249 -4.22 19.98 -6.14
C ARG A 249 -5.54 20.42 -6.75
N GLU A 250 -5.66 20.36 -8.08
CA GLU A 250 -6.91 20.63 -8.81
C GLU A 250 -8.04 19.65 -8.42
N ALA A 251 -7.67 18.40 -8.09
CA ALA A 251 -8.59 17.41 -7.57
C ALA A 251 -8.98 17.64 -6.10
N GLY A 252 -8.36 18.58 -5.38
CA GLY A 252 -8.72 18.92 -4.00
C GLY A 252 -7.75 18.42 -2.93
N ALA A 253 -6.63 17.78 -3.31
CA ALA A 253 -5.63 17.34 -2.33
C ALA A 253 -5.03 18.54 -1.57
N VAL A 254 -4.81 18.36 -0.26
CA VAL A 254 -4.36 19.40 0.67
C VAL A 254 -2.99 19.13 1.29
N PHE A 255 -2.50 17.88 1.23
CA PHE A 255 -1.16 17.47 1.66
C PHE A 255 -0.44 16.76 0.53
N ALA A 256 0.89 16.83 0.53
CA ALA A 256 1.70 16.08 -0.41
C ALA A 256 2.93 15.48 0.28
N ASN A 257 3.29 14.27 -0.10
CA ASN A 257 4.60 13.68 0.18
C ASN A 257 5.11 12.94 -1.04
N TYR A 258 6.40 12.69 -1.08
CA TYR A 258 7.02 11.80 -2.05
C TYR A 258 7.98 10.83 -1.35
N ILE A 259 8.20 9.67 -1.96
CA ILE A 259 9.18 8.68 -1.52
C ILE A 259 9.98 8.27 -2.74
N VAL A 260 11.31 8.27 -2.67
CA VAL A 260 12.16 7.75 -3.74
C VAL A 260 12.13 6.23 -3.75
N LEU A 261 12.36 5.61 -4.91
CA LEU A 261 12.37 4.15 -5.03
C LEU A 261 13.28 3.49 -3.98
N ARG A 262 12.75 2.47 -3.31
CA ARG A 262 13.45 1.63 -2.33
C ARG A 262 13.47 0.20 -2.84
N LEU A 263 14.64 -0.43 -2.81
CA LEU A 263 14.84 -1.79 -3.28
C LEU A 263 15.38 -2.71 -2.16
N PRO A 264 14.63 -2.90 -1.07
CA PRO A 264 15.07 -3.79 0.00
C PRO A 264 15.04 -5.26 -0.45
N TRP A 265 16.08 -6.02 -0.12
CA TRP A 265 16.11 -7.49 -0.25
C TRP A 265 15.68 -7.98 -1.65
N GLU A 266 14.70 -8.89 -1.74
CA GLU A 266 14.20 -9.50 -2.98
C GLU A 266 13.55 -8.48 -3.93
N VAL A 267 13.23 -7.27 -3.49
CA VAL A 267 12.69 -6.22 -4.37
C VAL A 267 13.75 -5.76 -5.38
N ALA A 268 15.03 -5.72 -5.01
CA ALA A 268 16.11 -5.32 -5.92
C ALA A 268 16.24 -6.24 -7.16
N PRO A 269 16.40 -7.57 -7.02
CA PRO A 269 16.44 -8.45 -8.18
C PRO A 269 15.12 -8.45 -8.97
N LEU A 270 13.95 -8.43 -8.32
CA LEU A 270 12.66 -8.36 -9.01
C LEU A 270 12.51 -7.09 -9.86
N PHE A 271 12.90 -5.93 -9.33
CA PHE A 271 12.83 -4.67 -10.06
C PHE A 271 13.86 -4.60 -11.19
N ARG A 272 15.06 -5.16 -10.98
CA ARG A 272 16.08 -5.28 -12.02
C ARG A 272 15.59 -6.14 -13.18
N GLU A 273 14.98 -7.28 -12.90
CA GLU A 273 14.37 -8.14 -13.92
C GLU A 273 13.25 -7.42 -14.67
N TRP A 274 12.38 -6.71 -13.95
CA TRP A 274 11.31 -5.92 -14.56
C TRP A 274 11.84 -4.84 -15.49
N LEU A 275 12.91 -4.12 -15.09
CA LEU A 275 13.56 -3.12 -15.94
C LEU A 275 14.18 -3.77 -17.19
N GLN A 276 14.87 -4.90 -17.05
CA GLN A 276 15.42 -5.63 -18.20
C GLN A 276 14.33 -6.07 -19.18
N THR A 277 13.16 -6.43 -18.65
CA THR A 277 12.07 -6.94 -19.46
C THR A 277 11.29 -5.83 -20.18
N HIS A 278 11.08 -4.69 -19.54
CA HIS A 278 10.20 -3.63 -20.04
C HIS A 278 10.95 -2.38 -20.54
N TYR A 279 12.15 -2.12 -20.05
CA TYR A 279 12.97 -0.94 -20.35
C TYR A 279 14.47 -1.29 -20.45
N PRO A 280 14.90 -2.29 -21.24
CA PRO A 280 16.27 -2.80 -21.25
C PRO A 280 17.30 -1.70 -21.53
N GLU A 281 17.01 -0.81 -22.48
CA GLU A 281 17.89 0.30 -22.88
C GLU A 281 18.12 1.33 -21.76
N ARG A 282 17.20 1.43 -20.80
CA ARG A 282 17.28 2.39 -19.68
C ARG A 282 17.66 1.73 -18.36
N ALA A 283 17.61 0.40 -18.28
CA ALA A 283 17.74 -0.37 -17.03
C ALA A 283 19.01 0.01 -16.25
N ALA A 284 20.17 -0.05 -16.91
CA ALA A 284 21.45 0.27 -16.27
C ALA A 284 21.51 1.71 -15.75
N ARG A 285 21.03 2.67 -16.54
CA ARG A 285 21.01 4.09 -16.17
C ARG A 285 20.09 4.36 -14.98
N ILE A 286 18.91 3.76 -14.96
CA ILE A 286 17.95 3.89 -13.85
C ILE A 286 18.55 3.32 -12.57
N LEU A 287 19.07 2.09 -12.61
CA LEU A 287 19.66 1.42 -11.44
C LEU A 287 20.87 2.18 -10.90
N HIS A 288 21.77 2.65 -11.77
CA HIS A 288 22.91 3.45 -11.35
C HIS A 288 22.48 4.73 -10.61
N ARG A 289 21.43 5.40 -11.10
CA ARG A 289 20.90 6.61 -10.45
C ARG A 289 20.24 6.31 -9.10
N VAL A 290 19.51 5.20 -9.01
CA VAL A 290 18.96 4.72 -7.74
C VAL A 290 20.09 4.43 -6.75
N GLN A 291 21.14 3.75 -7.19
CA GLN A 291 22.30 3.43 -6.36
C GLN A 291 23.04 4.68 -5.88
N GLU A 292 23.24 5.67 -6.74
CA GLU A 292 23.84 6.96 -6.37
C GLU A 292 23.06 7.64 -5.24
N MET A 293 21.72 7.63 -5.32
CA MET A 293 20.85 8.17 -4.28
C MET A 293 20.86 7.36 -2.97
N HIS A 294 21.40 6.15 -2.98
CA HIS A 294 21.51 5.23 -1.84
C HIS A 294 22.98 4.91 -1.50
N GLY A 295 23.90 5.83 -1.77
CA GLY A 295 25.31 5.70 -1.38
C GLY A 295 26.06 4.54 -2.06
N GLY A 296 25.70 4.25 -3.31
CA GLY A 296 26.28 3.18 -4.13
C GLY A 296 25.64 1.80 -3.95
N LYS A 297 24.60 1.67 -3.11
CA LYS A 297 23.90 0.40 -2.85
C LYS A 297 22.53 0.39 -3.54
N ASP A 298 21.97 -0.79 -3.79
CA ASP A 298 20.58 -0.89 -4.28
C ASP A 298 19.56 -0.25 -3.30
N TYR A 299 19.88 -0.27 -2.01
CA TYR A 299 19.06 0.37 -0.97
C TYR A 299 19.88 0.66 0.29
N ASP A 300 19.76 1.87 0.82
CA ASP A 300 20.21 2.23 2.18
C ASP A 300 19.02 2.22 3.15
N ALA A 301 19.12 1.43 4.22
CA ALA A 301 18.08 1.28 5.23
C ALA A 301 18.13 2.35 6.34
N ALA A 302 19.15 3.21 6.36
CA ALA A 302 19.32 4.25 7.37
C ALA A 302 18.10 5.20 7.43
N PHE A 303 17.62 5.47 8.65
CA PHE A 303 16.55 6.44 8.87
C PHE A 303 16.96 7.83 8.37
N GLY A 304 15.99 8.62 7.92
CA GLY A 304 16.19 9.92 7.29
C GLY A 304 16.61 9.85 5.81
N ALA A 305 17.47 8.89 5.45
CA ALA A 305 17.97 8.73 4.08
C ALA A 305 17.08 7.82 3.23
N ARG A 306 16.65 6.67 3.76
CA ARG A 306 16.02 5.58 2.98
C ARG A 306 14.80 5.95 2.14
N MET A 307 14.03 6.99 2.51
CA MET A 307 12.84 7.43 1.78
C MET A 307 13.08 8.67 0.90
N ARG A 308 14.18 9.40 1.11
CA ARG A 308 14.46 10.67 0.43
C ARG A 308 15.64 10.57 -0.55
N GLY A 309 16.54 9.62 -0.31
CA GLY A 309 17.84 9.53 -0.97
C GLY A 309 18.81 10.61 -0.49
N THR A 310 20.06 10.49 -0.94
CA THR A 310 21.15 11.45 -0.70
C THR A 310 21.77 11.89 -2.03
N GLY A 311 22.63 12.91 -2.00
CA GLY A 311 23.34 13.41 -3.17
C GLY A 311 22.52 14.35 -4.07
N ILE A 312 23.16 14.82 -5.15
CA ILE A 312 22.68 15.92 -6.00
C ILE A 312 21.30 15.62 -6.60
N TRP A 313 21.06 14.38 -7.03
CA TRP A 313 19.78 14.00 -7.62
C TRP A 313 18.64 14.04 -6.60
N ALA A 314 18.87 13.53 -5.39
CA ALA A 314 17.89 13.61 -4.30
C ALA A 314 17.61 15.07 -3.90
N ASP A 315 18.65 15.91 -3.86
CA ASP A 315 18.51 17.34 -3.60
C ASP A 315 17.69 18.04 -4.69
N LEU A 316 17.91 17.71 -5.96
CA LEU A 316 17.13 18.23 -7.09
C LEU A 316 15.65 17.83 -6.98
N LEU A 317 15.36 16.56 -6.70
CA LEU A 317 13.98 16.07 -6.50
C LEU A 317 13.31 16.79 -5.32
N ARG A 318 14.03 16.96 -4.20
CA ARG A 318 13.54 17.70 -3.03
C ARG A 318 13.19 19.13 -3.40
N GLN A 319 14.09 19.84 -4.09
CA GLN A 319 13.85 21.23 -4.50
C GLN A 319 12.65 21.35 -5.46
N ARG A 320 12.56 20.48 -6.46
CA ARG A 320 11.45 20.43 -7.41
C ARG A 320 10.11 20.20 -6.71
N PHE A 321 10.07 19.22 -5.81
CA PHE A 321 8.90 18.92 -4.99
C PHE A 321 8.52 20.10 -4.11
N THR A 322 9.42 20.59 -3.25
CA THR A 322 9.12 21.64 -2.27
C THR A 322 8.71 22.93 -2.95
N LYS A 323 9.44 23.42 -3.96
CA LYS A 323 9.08 24.65 -4.68
C LYS A 323 7.70 24.57 -5.32
N THR A 324 7.37 23.41 -5.91
CA THR A 324 6.07 23.20 -6.55
C THR A 324 4.96 23.08 -5.52
N ALA A 325 5.20 22.31 -4.45
CA ALA A 325 4.23 22.12 -3.39
C ALA A 325 3.94 23.44 -2.64
N ASP A 326 4.96 24.25 -2.37
CA ASP A 326 4.84 25.61 -1.80
C ASP A 326 4.00 26.51 -2.70
N ARG A 327 4.34 26.57 -3.99
CA ARG A 327 3.61 27.38 -4.99
C ARG A 327 2.14 27.00 -5.09
N LEU A 328 1.81 25.72 -4.93
CA LEU A 328 0.44 25.20 -5.01
C LEU A 328 -0.33 25.28 -3.66
N GLY A 329 0.34 25.70 -2.59
CA GLY A 329 -0.26 25.84 -1.26
C GLY A 329 -0.52 24.52 -0.55
N TYR A 330 0.28 23.49 -0.80
CA TYR A 330 0.22 22.25 -0.03
C TYR A 330 0.67 22.46 1.41
N ARG A 331 0.02 21.76 2.34
CA ARG A 331 0.43 21.72 3.74
C ARG A 331 1.45 20.60 3.95
N TYR A 332 2.50 20.88 4.72
CA TYR A 332 3.50 19.86 5.12
C TYR A 332 3.29 19.33 6.53
N ASN A 333 2.45 20.00 7.32
CA ASN A 333 2.12 19.55 8.66
C ASN A 333 1.32 18.25 8.56
N ARG A 334 1.61 17.33 9.49
CA ARG A 334 0.84 16.09 9.66
C ARG A 334 -0.61 16.47 9.90
N PHE A 335 -1.56 15.76 9.29
CA PHE A 335 -2.96 15.89 9.68
C PHE A 335 -3.10 15.29 11.08
N GLU A 336 -3.00 16.12 12.10
CA GLU A 336 -3.17 15.71 13.49
C GLU A 336 -4.64 15.35 13.69
N LEU A 337 -4.90 14.06 13.90
CA LEU A 337 -6.23 13.56 14.17
C LEU A 337 -6.52 13.62 15.67
N ASP A 338 -7.78 13.87 16.01
CA ASP A 338 -8.22 14.00 17.38
C ASP A 338 -8.28 12.63 18.07
N THR A 339 -7.43 12.40 19.07
CA THR A 339 -7.46 11.18 19.89
C THR A 339 -8.31 11.31 21.15
N SER A 340 -8.75 12.53 21.48
CA SER A 340 -9.48 12.84 22.71
C SER A 340 -10.95 12.37 22.69
N GLN A 341 -11.51 12.21 21.50
CA GLN A 341 -12.89 11.77 21.31
C GLN A 341 -13.10 10.26 21.45
N PHE A 342 -12.01 9.48 21.58
CA PHE A 342 -12.06 8.03 21.64
C PHE A 342 -12.98 7.52 22.76
N ARG A 343 -13.87 6.59 22.38
CA ARG A 343 -14.77 5.89 23.28
C ARG A 343 -14.47 4.40 23.20
N PRO A 344 -14.03 3.75 24.30
CA PRO A 344 -13.79 2.32 24.27
C PRO A 344 -15.10 1.59 23.91
N PRO A 345 -15.00 0.48 23.16
CA PRO A 345 -16.18 -0.30 22.81
C PRO A 345 -16.86 -0.80 24.10
N ARG A 346 -18.20 -0.76 24.12
CA ARG A 346 -18.96 -1.32 25.24
C ARG A 346 -18.63 -2.81 25.36
N PRO A 347 -18.53 -3.35 26.59
CA PRO A 347 -18.42 -4.79 26.77
C PRO A 347 -19.60 -5.45 26.06
N THR A 348 -19.32 -6.38 25.15
CA THR A 348 -20.36 -7.29 24.68
C THR A 348 -20.78 -8.12 25.89
N VAL A 349 -21.90 -7.75 26.51
CA VAL A 349 -22.55 -8.59 27.51
C VAL A 349 -22.83 -9.92 26.79
N PRO A 350 -22.31 -11.06 27.28
CA PRO A 350 -22.70 -12.36 26.72
C PRO A 350 -24.23 -12.44 26.74
N PRO A 351 -24.88 -13.05 25.73
CA PRO A 351 -26.29 -13.34 25.85
C PRO A 351 -26.51 -14.07 27.17
N ASP A 352 -27.41 -13.54 28.00
CA ASP A 352 -27.75 -14.12 29.28
C ASP A 352 -28.13 -15.59 29.03
N PRO A 353 -27.41 -16.58 29.62
CA PRO A 353 -27.81 -17.98 29.50
C PRO A 353 -29.19 -18.24 30.14
N GLN A 354 -29.73 -17.29 30.90
CA GLN A 354 -31.12 -17.27 31.36
C GLN A 354 -31.92 -16.26 30.54
N GLY A 355 -32.50 -16.75 29.45
CA GLY A 355 -33.58 -16.05 28.76
C GLY A 355 -34.67 -15.62 29.75
N SER A 356 -35.17 -14.41 29.53
CA SER A 356 -36.29 -13.78 30.23
C SER A 356 -37.42 -14.76 30.51
N LEU A 357 -37.54 -15.16 31.78
CA LEU A 357 -38.76 -15.70 32.36
C LEU A 357 -39.43 -14.60 33.18
N PHE A 358 -39.86 -13.50 32.55
CA PHE A 358 -40.92 -12.62 33.06
C PHE A 358 -41.60 -11.90 31.91
#